data_AF-F4XNH1-F1
#
_entry.id   AF-F4XNH1-F1
#
_cell.length_a   1.000
_cell.length_b   1.000
_cell.length_c   1.000
_cell.angle_alpha   90.00
_cell.angle_beta   90.00
_cell.angle_gamma   90.00
#
_symmetry.space_group_name_H-M   'P 1'
#
loop_
_entity.id
_entity.type
_entity.pdbx_description
1 polymer ?
#
loop_
_entity_poly.entity_id
_entity_poly.type
_entity_poly.pdbx_seq_one_letter_code
_entity_poly.pdbx_strand_id
1 'polypeptide(L)'
;MSQYLLVGDQLKKSAVVQEKFGPMQPSISNEDMFFSQARELFEEIVDWLGSDSVCGLQHGELESKLLENGYELLRRLLQGYFDRRSDDEIEGECLGNDEAKRTHKKRFTRKLTTIFGTIIANRIGYGGRKITSLNPLDAELNLPVEKYSHGLRERVAVEVARSGFGETVEIIQKTTAAKVGKRQVEQLADQSACDFDQFYAHQQAQSVELKETGEIVVISVDGKGVVMRTEDLRAPTQKRALANSKKLNKRLTKGEKRNSKRMATVASVYTINPFVRTPQQIVSTEEEHKKIKRPKPIGKRVWASLVKEPSLVIKEAFDEALHRDPNQHKRFCALVDGNKTQLSRFEKICSRTPSQVNDCPGYYSCD
;
A
#
# COMPACT_ATOMS: atom_id res chain seq x y z
N MET A 1 -10.56 7.23 -4.46
CA MET A 1 -9.23 7.80 -4.77
C MET A 1 -8.88 9.02 -3.92
N SER A 2 -9.84 9.84 -3.47
CA SER A 2 -9.56 11.03 -2.63
C SER A 2 -9.13 10.72 -1.17
N GLN A 3 -9.53 9.58 -0.59
CA GLN A 3 -9.14 9.20 0.78
C GLN A 3 -7.68 8.76 0.95
N TYR A 4 -7.01 8.30 -0.13
CA TYR A 4 -5.58 7.93 -0.06
C TYR A 4 -4.66 9.16 0.11
N LEU A 5 -5.06 10.31 -0.46
CA LEU A 5 -4.34 11.58 -0.30
C LEU A 5 -4.49 12.15 1.13
N LEU A 6 -5.67 11.99 1.75
CA LEU A 6 -5.96 12.47 3.11
C LEU A 6 -5.25 11.66 4.20
N VAL A 7 -5.10 10.34 4.03
CA VAL A 7 -4.34 9.50 4.97
C VAL A 7 -2.84 9.78 4.86
N GLY A 8 -2.34 10.05 3.64
CA GLY A 8 -1.00 10.56 3.43
C GLY A 8 -0.75 11.89 4.15
N ASP A 9 -1.71 12.81 4.14
CA ASP A 9 -1.61 14.12 4.83
C ASP A 9 -1.67 14.03 6.37
N GLN A 10 -2.36 13.03 6.93
CA GLN A 10 -2.40 12.81 8.38
C GLN A 10 -1.12 12.10 8.86
N LEU A 11 -0.59 11.14 8.10
CA LEU A 11 0.71 10.51 8.36
C LEU A 11 1.91 11.44 8.09
N LYS A 12 1.75 12.47 7.24
CA LYS A 12 2.72 13.57 7.09
C LYS A 12 2.95 14.32 8.40
N LYS A 13 2.02 14.29 9.37
CA LYS A 13 2.21 14.96 10.67
C LYS A 13 2.85 14.08 11.73
N SER A 14 2.84 12.76 11.58
CA SER A 14 3.28 11.82 12.63
C SER A 14 4.66 11.19 12.39
N ALA A 15 5.23 11.30 11.19
CA ALA A 15 6.58 10.78 10.88
C ALA A 15 7.62 11.87 10.55
N VAL A 16 7.22 13.16 10.58
CA VAL A 16 8.18 14.26 10.50
C VAL A 16 8.78 14.43 11.88
N VAL A 17 10.04 13.97 12.01
CA VAL A 17 10.99 14.47 12.99
C VAL A 17 10.82 15.99 13.02
N GLN A 18 10.27 16.54 14.12
CA GLN A 18 10.00 17.97 14.26
C GLN A 18 11.30 18.75 14.41
N GLU A 19 12.08 18.81 13.34
CA GLU A 19 13.24 19.67 13.23
C GLU A 19 12.72 21.11 13.04
N LYS A 20 13.08 22.00 13.99
CA LYS A 20 12.59 23.38 14.01
C LYS A 20 13.59 24.26 13.28
N PHE A 21 13.30 24.54 12.00
CA PHE A 21 14.05 25.52 11.20
C PHE A 21 13.09 26.57 10.63
N GLY A 22 13.62 27.77 10.36
CA GLY A 22 12.88 28.80 9.63
C GLY A 22 12.59 28.38 8.18
N PRO A 23 11.64 29.07 7.50
CA PRO A 23 11.36 28.82 6.09
C PRO A 23 12.63 28.99 5.24
N MET A 24 12.79 28.19 4.18
CA MET A 24 13.90 28.36 3.24
C MET A 24 13.63 29.55 2.33
N GLN A 25 14.68 30.34 2.06
CA GLN A 25 14.62 31.41 1.08
C GLN A 25 15.12 30.92 -0.29
N PRO A 26 14.38 31.19 -1.37
CA PRO A 26 14.85 30.87 -2.71
C PRO A 26 16.09 31.71 -3.02
N SER A 27 17.16 31.05 -3.48
CA SER A 27 18.34 31.77 -3.96
C SER A 27 17.97 32.61 -5.20
N ILE A 28 18.33 33.90 -5.21
CA ILE A 28 18.12 34.80 -6.35
C ILE A 28 19.24 34.52 -7.36
N SER A 29 18.99 33.58 -8.27
CA SER A 29 19.89 33.24 -9.37
C SER A 29 19.12 33.33 -10.70
N ASN A 30 19.83 33.64 -11.79
CA ASN A 30 19.24 33.81 -13.13
C ASN A 30 18.37 32.58 -13.50
N GLU A 31 17.04 32.77 -13.52
CA GLU A 31 16.05 31.72 -13.72
C GLU A 31 16.26 30.95 -15.04
N ASP A 32 16.85 31.60 -16.04
CA ASP A 32 17.03 31.03 -17.38
C ASP A 32 18.09 29.93 -17.47
N MET A 33 19.07 29.87 -16.56
CA MET A 33 20.16 28.89 -16.69
C MET A 33 19.77 27.48 -16.23
N PHE A 34 18.88 27.34 -15.24
CA PHE A 34 18.56 26.02 -14.69
C PHE A 34 17.70 25.15 -15.61
N PHE A 35 16.94 25.79 -16.50
CA PHE A 35 16.03 25.12 -17.41
C PHE A 35 16.51 25.10 -18.86
N SER A 36 17.71 25.64 -19.16
CA SER A 36 18.25 25.71 -20.52
C SER A 36 18.32 24.33 -21.18
N GLN A 37 18.87 23.33 -20.48
CA GLN A 37 18.98 21.96 -20.98
C GLN A 37 17.61 21.30 -21.26
N ALA A 38 16.57 21.70 -20.53
CA ALA A 38 15.22 21.20 -20.76
C ALA A 38 14.59 21.89 -21.99
N ARG A 39 14.81 23.20 -22.16
CA ARG A 39 14.36 23.95 -23.34
C ARG A 39 15.06 23.47 -24.61
N GLU A 40 16.37 23.30 -24.57
CA GLU A 40 17.15 22.74 -25.69
C GLU A 40 16.58 21.39 -26.13
N LEU A 41 16.33 20.47 -25.19
CA LEU A 41 15.73 19.18 -25.53
C LEU A 41 14.31 19.30 -26.08
N PHE A 42 13.52 20.24 -25.58
CA PHE A 42 12.19 20.49 -26.12
C PHE A 42 12.24 20.95 -27.57
N GLU A 43 13.12 21.91 -27.88
CA GLU A 43 13.34 22.37 -29.26
C GLU A 43 13.89 21.23 -30.13
N GLU A 44 14.82 20.41 -29.65
CA GLU A 44 15.30 19.21 -30.36
C GLU A 44 14.17 18.23 -30.70
N ILE A 45 13.20 18.05 -29.79
CA ILE A 45 12.03 17.20 -30.05
C ILE A 45 11.15 17.81 -31.14
N VAL A 46 10.92 19.13 -31.11
CA VAL A 46 10.12 19.85 -32.10
C VAL A 46 10.80 19.82 -33.47
N ASP A 47 12.09 20.10 -33.53
CA ASP A 47 12.90 20.04 -34.75
C ASP A 47 12.92 18.62 -35.34
N TRP A 48 13.05 17.60 -34.50
CA TRP A 48 12.97 16.21 -34.93
C TRP A 48 11.60 15.90 -35.55
N LEU A 49 10.50 16.29 -34.90
CA LEU A 49 9.15 16.12 -35.44
C LEU A 49 8.91 16.88 -36.75
N GLY A 50 9.57 18.04 -36.92
CA GLY A 50 9.52 18.83 -38.14
C GLY A 50 10.44 18.33 -39.26
N SER A 51 11.30 17.34 -39.00
CA SER A 51 12.29 16.86 -39.96
C SER A 51 11.74 15.77 -40.89
N ASP A 52 12.27 15.72 -42.11
CA ASP A 52 11.95 14.66 -43.08
C ASP A 52 12.35 13.25 -42.61
N SER A 53 13.20 13.15 -41.57
CA SER A 53 13.60 11.88 -40.96
C SER A 53 12.43 11.13 -40.29
N VAL A 54 11.34 11.85 -39.99
CA VAL A 54 10.12 11.30 -39.38
C VAL A 54 9.15 10.74 -40.43
N CYS A 55 9.23 11.21 -41.68
CA CYS A 55 8.28 10.89 -42.76
C CYS A 55 8.23 9.40 -43.18
N GLY A 56 9.10 8.55 -42.63
CA GLY A 56 9.10 7.10 -42.85
C GLY A 56 8.84 6.25 -41.60
N LEU A 57 8.65 6.87 -40.43
CA LEU A 57 8.43 6.15 -39.17
C LEU A 57 6.98 5.71 -39.04
N GLN A 58 6.78 4.52 -38.48
CA GLN A 58 5.44 4.09 -38.10
C GLN A 58 4.97 4.85 -36.86
N HIS A 59 3.64 4.99 -36.70
CA HIS A 59 3.03 5.65 -35.55
C HIS A 59 3.58 5.16 -34.20
N GLY A 60 3.73 3.84 -34.02
CA GLY A 60 4.25 3.28 -32.75
C GLY A 60 5.73 3.61 -32.48
N GLU A 61 6.53 3.81 -33.52
CA GLU A 61 7.93 4.24 -33.39
C GLU A 61 8.00 5.71 -32.97
N LEU A 62 7.08 6.54 -33.47
CA LEU A 62 6.92 7.93 -33.05
C LEU A 62 6.53 8.01 -31.57
N GLU A 63 5.51 7.26 -31.16
CA GLU A 63 5.07 7.21 -29.76
C GLU A 63 6.19 6.78 -28.82
N SER A 64 6.95 5.75 -29.19
CA SER A 64 8.04 5.23 -28.35
C SER A 64 9.15 6.26 -28.15
N LYS A 65 9.59 6.92 -29.24
CA LYS A 65 10.61 7.98 -29.16
C LYS A 65 10.12 9.20 -28.40
N LEU A 66 8.87 9.63 -28.62
CA LEU A 66 8.28 10.75 -27.87
C LEU A 66 8.17 10.44 -26.38
N LEU A 67 7.82 9.21 -26.01
CA LEU A 67 7.75 8.80 -24.62
C LEU A 67 9.13 8.84 -23.94
N GLU A 68 10.16 8.33 -24.60
CA GLU A 68 11.54 8.36 -24.10
C GLU A 68 12.07 9.80 -23.93
N ASN A 69 11.91 10.62 -24.97
CA ASN A 69 12.33 12.03 -24.93
C ASN A 69 11.51 12.84 -23.92
N GLY A 70 10.21 12.55 -23.79
CA GLY A 70 9.32 13.17 -22.82
C GLY A 70 9.76 12.88 -21.37
N TYR A 71 10.17 11.63 -21.07
CA TYR A 71 10.72 11.33 -19.75
C TYR A 71 12.02 12.08 -19.47
N GLU A 72 12.92 12.15 -20.44
CA GLU A 72 14.18 12.89 -20.27
C GLU A 72 13.95 14.39 -20.12
N LEU A 73 12.98 14.97 -20.83
CA LEU A 73 12.54 16.36 -20.66
C LEU A 73 12.03 16.62 -19.24
N LEU A 74 11.11 15.77 -18.76
CA LEU A 74 10.58 15.87 -17.39
C LEU A 74 11.67 15.67 -16.32
N ARG A 75 12.63 14.78 -16.58
CA ARG A 75 13.81 14.60 -15.72
C ARG A 75 14.67 15.86 -15.65
N ARG A 76 14.94 16.51 -16.79
CA ARG A 76 15.72 17.75 -16.85
C ARG A 76 15.02 18.92 -16.17
N LEU A 77 13.69 19.05 -16.33
CA LEU A 77 12.90 20.04 -15.61
C LEU A 77 12.98 19.83 -14.10
N LEU A 78 12.86 18.58 -13.64
CA LEU A 78 13.00 18.27 -12.22
C LEU A 78 14.43 18.52 -11.72
N GLN A 79 15.46 18.18 -12.50
CA GLN A 79 16.85 18.48 -12.20
C GLN A 79 17.06 20.00 -12.04
N GLY A 80 16.57 20.80 -12.98
CA GLY A 80 16.63 22.27 -12.93
C GLY A 80 15.95 22.85 -11.70
N TYR A 81 14.80 22.30 -11.29
CA TYR A 81 14.17 22.68 -10.03
C TYR A 81 15.07 22.41 -8.81
N PHE A 82 15.69 21.24 -8.73
CA PHE A 82 16.62 20.91 -7.64
C PHE A 82 17.89 21.76 -7.66
N ASP A 83 18.42 22.08 -8.85
CA ASP A 83 19.61 22.91 -8.98
C ASP A 83 19.32 24.36 -8.59
N ARG A 84 18.16 24.91 -8.97
CA ARG A 84 17.70 26.24 -8.53
C ARG A 84 17.61 26.33 -7.01
N ARG A 85 17.16 25.25 -6.37
CA ARG A 85 17.00 25.16 -4.90
C ARG A 85 18.25 24.69 -4.17
N SER A 86 19.33 24.40 -4.89
CA SER A 86 20.52 23.79 -4.29
C SER A 86 21.26 24.71 -3.33
N ASP A 87 21.11 26.02 -3.53
CA ASP A 87 21.68 27.11 -2.75
C ASP A 87 20.70 27.71 -1.75
N ASP A 88 19.48 27.18 -1.65
CA ASP A 88 18.50 27.67 -0.69
C ASP A 88 19.02 27.45 0.74
N GLU A 89 18.93 28.49 1.56
CA GLU A 89 19.35 28.48 2.95
C GLU A 89 18.15 28.71 3.87
N ILE A 90 18.26 28.22 5.11
CA ILE A 90 17.27 28.52 6.13
C ILE A 90 17.48 29.92 6.70
N GLU A 91 16.40 30.55 7.12
CA GLU A 91 16.48 31.71 8.00
C GLU A 91 16.68 31.25 9.46
N GLY A 92 17.68 31.84 10.13
CA GLY A 92 17.94 31.61 11.55
C GLY A 92 18.79 30.38 11.85
N GLU A 93 18.62 29.82 13.05
CA GLU A 93 19.45 28.73 13.56
C GLU A 93 18.89 27.36 13.16
N CYS A 94 19.80 26.46 12.77
CA CYS A 94 19.46 25.06 12.49
C CYS A 94 19.44 24.26 13.81
N LEU A 95 18.26 24.03 14.40
CA LEU A 95 18.06 23.20 15.61
C LEU A 95 17.45 21.82 15.27
N GLY A 96 18.15 20.76 15.61
CA GLY A 96 17.62 19.40 15.55
C GLY A 96 16.80 19.04 16.77
N ASN A 97 16.28 17.81 16.81
CA ASN A 97 15.59 17.26 17.99
C ASN A 97 16.46 17.20 19.25
N ASP A 98 17.78 17.28 19.09
CA ASP A 98 18.78 17.32 20.15
C ASP A 98 18.99 18.74 20.73
N GLU A 99 18.20 19.73 20.26
CA GLU A 99 18.32 21.15 20.60
C GLU A 99 19.72 21.76 20.32
N ALA A 100 20.58 21.02 19.62
CA ALA A 100 21.94 21.42 19.33
C ALA A 100 21.99 22.34 18.11
N LYS A 101 22.68 23.49 18.27
CA LYS A 101 22.88 24.47 17.19
C LYS A 101 23.85 23.92 16.14
N ARG A 102 23.41 23.87 14.88
CA ARG A 102 24.21 23.47 13.72
C ARG A 102 24.62 24.70 12.92
N THR A 103 25.82 25.20 13.18
CA THR A 103 26.33 26.44 12.59
C THR A 103 27.20 26.20 11.35
N HIS A 104 27.70 24.98 11.12
CA HIS A 104 28.57 24.68 9.99
C HIS A 104 27.74 24.30 8.76
N LYS A 105 27.98 24.97 7.63
CA LYS A 105 27.34 24.65 6.35
C LYS A 105 28.27 23.82 5.48
N LYS A 106 27.74 22.77 4.86
CA LYS A 106 28.45 21.94 3.88
C LYS A 106 27.52 21.55 2.75
N ARG A 107 28.02 21.56 1.52
CA ARG A 107 27.28 21.04 0.36
C ARG A 107 27.23 19.51 0.40
N PHE A 108 26.03 18.97 0.27
CA PHE A 108 25.77 17.55 0.13
C PHE A 108 25.05 17.28 -1.18
N THR A 109 25.31 16.10 -1.72
CA THR A 109 24.70 15.63 -2.95
C THR A 109 24.15 14.23 -2.72
N ARG A 110 22.96 13.94 -3.23
CA ARG A 110 22.40 12.59 -3.23
C ARG A 110 21.75 12.27 -4.57
N LYS A 111 21.75 11.00 -4.97
CA LYS A 111 21.01 10.54 -6.14
C LYS A 111 19.58 10.19 -5.71
N LEU A 112 18.60 10.74 -6.41
CA LEU A 112 17.18 10.43 -6.22
C LEU A 112 16.62 9.86 -7.53
N THR A 113 16.19 8.60 -7.50
CA THR A 113 15.55 7.95 -8.64
C THR A 113 14.04 8.18 -8.56
N THR A 114 13.53 8.93 -9.53
CA THR A 114 12.13 9.32 -9.68
C THR A 114 11.47 8.54 -10.80
N ILE A 115 10.17 8.73 -11.00
CA ILE A 115 9.42 8.17 -12.14
C ILE A 115 9.95 8.66 -13.50
N PHE A 116 10.56 9.84 -13.55
CA PHE A 116 11.15 10.42 -14.76
C PHE A 116 12.62 10.02 -14.96
N GLY A 117 13.22 9.30 -14.00
CA GLY A 117 14.62 8.91 -14.04
C GLY A 117 15.40 9.41 -12.83
N THR A 118 16.72 9.24 -12.88
CA THR A 118 17.60 9.61 -11.75
C THR A 118 18.05 11.05 -11.87
N ILE A 119 17.83 11.81 -10.80
CA ILE A 119 18.32 13.18 -10.63
C ILE A 119 19.37 13.25 -9.53
N ILE A 120 20.07 14.36 -9.48
CA ILE A 120 21.05 14.71 -8.47
C ILE A 120 20.46 15.83 -7.61
N ALA A 121 20.15 15.53 -6.35
CA ALA A 121 19.68 16.50 -5.38
C ALA A 121 20.88 17.10 -4.62
N ASN A 122 21.27 18.29 -5.05
CA ASN A 122 22.26 19.14 -4.39
C ASN A 122 21.57 19.96 -3.29
N ARG A 123 22.20 20.05 -2.12
CA ARG A 123 21.61 20.73 -0.96
C ARG A 123 22.66 21.17 0.04
N ILE A 124 22.31 22.12 0.88
CA ILE A 124 23.13 22.55 2.02
C ILE A 124 22.74 21.74 3.24
N GLY A 125 23.72 21.05 3.82
CA GLY A 125 23.60 20.40 5.12
C GLY A 125 24.22 21.25 6.21
N TYR A 126 23.52 21.31 7.33
CA TYR A 126 23.87 22.06 8.52
C TYR A 126 24.35 21.09 9.58
N GLY A 127 25.58 21.25 10.06
CA GLY A 127 26.20 20.35 11.03
C GLY A 127 26.99 21.08 12.12
N GLY A 128 27.71 20.29 12.91
CA GLY A 128 28.60 20.78 13.97
C GLY A 128 29.62 19.71 14.35
N ARG A 129 30.59 20.05 15.22
CA ARG A 129 31.59 19.08 15.68
C ARG A 129 30.93 17.90 16.38
N LYS A 130 31.14 16.69 15.86
CA LYS A 130 30.56 15.43 16.36
C LYS A 130 29.02 15.40 16.36
N ILE A 131 28.36 16.24 15.55
CA ILE A 131 26.90 16.30 15.44
C ILE A 131 26.48 15.89 14.02
N THR A 132 25.45 15.06 13.92
CA THR A 132 24.86 14.64 12.63
C THR A 132 24.30 15.85 11.88
N SER A 133 24.65 15.96 10.60
CA SER A 133 24.18 17.06 9.76
C SER A 133 22.70 16.89 9.39
N LEU A 134 21.95 17.98 9.41
CA LEU A 134 20.56 18.06 8.99
C LEU A 134 20.47 18.74 7.62
N ASN A 135 19.51 18.33 6.81
CA ASN A 135 19.33 18.84 5.44
C ASN A 135 17.93 19.43 5.32
N PRO A 136 17.74 20.74 5.59
CA PRO A 136 16.42 21.38 5.61
C PRO A 136 15.63 21.19 4.31
N LEU A 137 16.31 21.21 3.15
CA LEU A 137 15.69 20.97 1.85
C LEU A 137 15.07 19.57 1.74
N ASP A 138 15.66 18.55 2.39
CA ASP A 138 15.08 17.20 2.41
C ASP A 138 13.77 17.19 3.22
N ALA A 139 13.69 17.94 4.31
CA ALA A 139 12.50 18.04 5.14
C ALA A 139 11.37 18.83 4.45
N GLU A 140 11.70 19.98 3.84
CA GLU A 140 10.72 20.82 3.16
C GLU A 140 10.09 20.10 1.95
N LEU A 141 10.92 19.45 1.13
CA LEU A 141 10.46 18.66 -0.01
C LEU A 141 9.92 17.28 0.41
N ASN A 142 9.94 16.95 1.70
CA ASN A 142 9.58 15.65 2.25
C ASN A 142 10.21 14.50 1.44
N LEU A 143 11.54 14.58 1.24
CA LEU A 143 12.25 13.61 0.45
C LEU A 143 12.41 12.29 1.24
N PRO A 144 12.32 11.14 0.55
CA PRO A 144 12.53 9.86 1.20
C PRO A 144 13.97 9.73 1.70
N VAL A 145 14.18 8.95 2.75
CA VAL A 145 15.53 8.64 3.25
C VAL A 145 16.31 7.77 2.24
N GLU A 146 15.60 6.91 1.50
CA GLU A 146 16.22 6.08 0.47
C GLU A 146 16.43 6.77 -0.88
N LYS A 147 17.03 6.02 -1.81
CA LYS A 147 17.31 6.46 -3.18
C LYS A 147 16.05 6.68 -4.02
N TYR A 148 14.94 6.02 -3.73
CA TYR A 148 13.76 6.02 -4.60
C TYR A 148 12.70 7.01 -4.12
N SER A 149 12.14 7.79 -5.05
CA SER A 149 11.08 8.76 -4.75
C SER A 149 9.79 8.11 -4.22
N HIS A 150 8.99 8.86 -3.46
CA HIS A 150 7.68 8.39 -2.98
C HIS A 150 6.75 7.97 -4.12
N GLY A 151 6.71 8.70 -5.24
CA GLY A 151 5.87 8.32 -6.39
C GLY A 151 6.28 6.98 -7.02
N LEU A 152 7.58 6.66 -7.02
CA LEU A 152 8.06 5.36 -7.48
C LEU A 152 7.74 4.25 -6.46
N ARG A 153 7.87 4.54 -5.16
CA ARG A 153 7.49 3.62 -4.08
C ARG A 153 6.00 3.26 -4.16
N GLU A 154 5.14 4.25 -4.34
CA GLU A 154 3.70 4.06 -4.55
C GLU A 154 3.43 3.18 -5.78
N ARG A 155 4.05 3.48 -6.93
CA ARG A 155 3.91 2.67 -8.14
C ARG A 155 4.28 1.22 -7.89
N VAL A 156 5.42 0.98 -7.24
CA VAL A 156 5.88 -0.36 -6.88
C VAL A 156 4.86 -1.06 -5.97
N ALA A 157 4.36 -0.39 -4.93
CA ALA A 157 3.38 -0.97 -4.01
C ALA A 157 2.08 -1.40 -4.72
N VAL A 158 1.58 -0.56 -5.64
CA VAL A 158 0.37 -0.86 -6.42
C VAL A 158 0.58 -2.07 -7.35
N GLU A 159 1.72 -2.14 -8.04
CA GLU A 159 1.97 -3.22 -9.00
C GLU A 159 2.33 -4.55 -8.29
N VAL A 160 3.07 -4.53 -7.17
CA VAL A 160 3.35 -5.74 -6.37
C VAL A 160 2.07 -6.32 -5.77
N ALA A 161 1.07 -5.50 -5.45
CA ALA A 161 -0.22 -5.98 -4.97
C ALA A 161 -1.01 -6.76 -6.04
N ARG A 162 -0.69 -6.59 -7.32
CA ARG A 162 -1.39 -7.20 -8.47
C ARG A 162 -0.61 -8.33 -9.12
N SER A 163 0.71 -8.21 -9.15
CA SER A 163 1.62 -9.03 -9.95
C SER A 163 2.82 -9.52 -9.13
N GLY A 164 3.57 -10.49 -9.67
CA GLY A 164 4.81 -10.95 -9.04
C GLY A 164 5.95 -9.93 -9.18
N PHE A 165 6.92 -9.96 -8.27
CA PHE A 165 8.05 -8.99 -8.27
C PHE A 165 8.82 -8.90 -9.60
N GLY A 166 8.98 -10.02 -10.32
CA GLY A 166 9.65 -10.01 -11.64
C GLY A 166 8.86 -9.22 -12.68
N GLU A 167 7.55 -9.47 -12.75
CA GLU A 167 6.63 -8.75 -13.63
C GLU A 167 6.53 -7.27 -13.23
N THR A 168 6.54 -6.96 -11.92
CA THR A 168 6.58 -5.57 -11.46
C THR A 168 7.82 -4.83 -11.96
N VAL A 169 9.00 -5.47 -11.96
CA VAL A 169 10.22 -4.85 -12.53
C VAL A 169 9.99 -4.49 -14.01
N GLU A 170 9.42 -5.41 -14.79
CA GLU A 170 9.11 -5.18 -16.20
C GLU A 170 8.09 -4.06 -16.40
N ILE A 171 7.03 -4.02 -15.59
CA ILE A 171 6.01 -2.97 -15.63
C ILE A 171 6.62 -1.61 -15.31
N ILE A 172 7.43 -1.51 -14.26
CA ILE A 172 8.10 -0.26 -13.88
C ILE A 172 9.05 0.20 -14.99
N GLN A 173 9.80 -0.71 -15.60
CA GLN A 173 10.71 -0.37 -16.70
C GLN A 173 9.97 0.11 -17.97
N LYS A 174 8.74 -0.38 -18.22
CA LYS A 174 7.93 0.04 -19.38
C LYS A 174 7.15 1.34 -19.13
N THR A 175 6.77 1.60 -17.89
CA THR A 175 5.86 2.71 -17.53
C THR A 175 6.57 3.89 -16.89
N THR A 176 7.87 3.80 -16.63
CA THR A 176 8.69 4.86 -16.03
C THR A 176 10.09 4.83 -16.62
N ALA A 177 10.83 5.94 -16.53
CA ALA A 177 12.25 5.97 -16.87
C ALA A 177 13.16 5.48 -15.71
N ALA A 178 12.57 4.97 -14.62
CA ALA A 178 13.31 4.42 -13.50
C ALA A 178 13.78 2.98 -13.79
N LYS A 179 15.03 2.69 -13.40
CA LYS A 179 15.56 1.31 -13.38
C LYS A 179 15.64 0.83 -11.94
N VAL A 180 14.79 -0.14 -11.59
CA VAL A 180 14.71 -0.72 -10.25
C VAL A 180 15.00 -2.21 -10.34
N GLY A 181 16.03 -2.67 -9.64
CA GLY A 181 16.34 -4.11 -9.57
C GLY A 181 15.31 -4.85 -8.71
N LYS A 182 15.12 -6.15 -8.98
CA LYS A 182 14.14 -6.99 -8.27
C LYS A 182 14.28 -6.91 -6.74
N ARG A 183 15.51 -6.99 -6.22
CA ARG A 183 15.77 -6.89 -4.78
C ARG A 183 15.29 -5.56 -4.20
N GLN A 184 15.42 -4.47 -4.95
CA GLN A 184 14.97 -3.15 -4.52
C GLN A 184 13.44 -3.03 -4.59
N VAL A 185 12.78 -3.65 -5.57
CA VAL A 185 11.31 -3.76 -5.60
C VAL A 185 10.81 -4.49 -4.35
N GLU A 186 11.44 -5.61 -3.97
CA GLU A 186 11.09 -6.36 -2.75
C GLU A 186 11.24 -5.47 -1.49
N GLN A 187 12.34 -4.72 -1.39
CA GLN A 187 12.58 -3.79 -0.26
C GLN A 187 11.57 -2.65 -0.22
N LEU A 188 11.23 -2.06 -1.38
CA LEU A 188 10.23 -1.00 -1.47
C LEU A 188 8.83 -1.49 -1.08
N ALA A 189 8.48 -2.71 -1.47
CA ALA A 189 7.21 -3.33 -1.10
C ALA A 189 7.13 -3.59 0.41
N ASP A 190 8.21 -4.12 1.01
CA ASP A 190 8.30 -4.36 2.45
C ASP A 190 8.14 -3.05 3.25
N GLN A 191 8.89 -2.01 2.86
CA GLN A 191 8.77 -0.68 3.47
C GLN A 191 7.39 -0.05 3.30
N SER A 192 6.70 -0.34 2.21
CA SER A 192 5.34 0.15 1.96
C SER A 192 4.27 -0.57 2.78
N ALA A 193 4.60 -1.69 3.43
CA ALA A 193 3.69 -2.46 4.27
C ALA A 193 3.91 -2.24 5.77
N CYS A 194 4.79 -1.32 6.17
CA CYS A 194 5.20 -1.13 7.57
C CYS A 194 4.08 -0.62 8.49
N ASP A 195 3.08 0.05 7.95
CA ASP A 195 1.98 0.70 8.67
C ASP A 195 0.67 -0.09 8.59
N PHE A 196 0.71 -1.36 8.16
CA PHE A 196 -0.50 -2.18 7.94
C PHE A 196 -1.48 -2.15 9.11
N ASP A 197 -1.02 -2.46 10.33
CA ASP A 197 -1.90 -2.48 11.51
C ASP A 197 -2.42 -1.08 11.87
N GLN A 198 -1.59 -0.03 11.73
CA GLN A 198 -1.98 1.35 12.00
C GLN A 198 -3.03 1.86 11.00
N PHE A 199 -2.86 1.53 9.72
CA PHE A 199 -3.83 1.86 8.67
C PHE A 199 -5.21 1.28 8.99
N TYR A 200 -5.27 0.01 9.38
CA TYR A 200 -6.54 -0.63 9.74
C TYR A 200 -7.13 -0.13 11.06
N ALA A 201 -6.30 0.26 12.04
CA ALA A 201 -6.77 0.91 13.26
C ALA A 201 -7.39 2.29 12.97
N HIS A 202 -6.78 3.07 12.07
CA HIS A 202 -7.34 4.35 11.64
C HIS A 202 -8.66 4.16 10.87
N GLN A 203 -8.74 3.15 10.00
CA GLN A 203 -9.98 2.82 9.29
C GLN A 203 -11.11 2.38 10.24
N GLN A 204 -10.78 1.68 11.34
CA GLN A 204 -11.74 1.33 12.40
C GLN A 204 -12.37 2.58 12.99
N ALA A 205 -11.55 3.56 13.40
CA ALA A 205 -12.01 4.80 13.99
C ALA A 205 -12.95 5.58 13.06
N GLN A 206 -12.64 5.61 11.76
CA GLN A 206 -13.50 6.26 10.75
C GLN A 206 -14.84 5.53 10.51
N SER A 207 -14.94 4.24 10.84
CA SER A 207 -16.17 3.47 10.59
C SER A 207 -17.36 3.92 11.46
N VAL A 208 -17.09 4.52 12.63
CA VAL A 208 -18.10 5.11 13.52
C VAL A 208 -18.72 6.37 12.91
N GLU A 209 -17.98 7.08 12.07
CA GLU A 209 -18.42 8.33 11.44
C GLU A 209 -19.31 8.11 10.20
N LEU A 210 -19.56 6.86 9.82
CA LEU A 210 -20.41 6.54 8.67
C LEU A 210 -21.87 6.94 8.96
N LYS A 211 -22.34 7.99 8.27
CA LYS A 211 -23.72 8.50 8.36
C LYS A 211 -24.78 7.47 7.96
N GLU A 212 -24.44 6.53 7.08
CA GLU A 212 -25.32 5.47 6.62
C GLU A 212 -24.71 4.10 6.92
N THR A 213 -25.48 3.26 7.61
CA THR A 213 -25.11 1.89 7.91
C THR A 213 -26.33 0.99 7.75
N GLY A 214 -26.11 -0.28 7.39
CA GLY A 214 -27.20 -1.24 7.25
C GLY A 214 -27.70 -1.80 8.58
N GLU A 215 -28.90 -2.41 8.55
CA GLU A 215 -29.56 -3.02 9.71
C GLU A 215 -28.92 -4.34 10.17
N ILE A 216 -28.20 -5.03 9.28
CA ILE A 216 -27.53 -6.30 9.58
C ILE A 216 -26.03 -6.08 9.62
N VAL A 217 -25.37 -6.47 10.70
CA VAL A 217 -23.91 -6.59 10.81
C VAL A 217 -23.53 -8.02 10.42
N VAL A 218 -22.69 -8.15 9.39
CA VAL A 218 -22.21 -9.43 8.91
C VAL A 218 -20.73 -9.58 9.24
N ILE A 219 -20.38 -10.68 9.89
CA ILE A 219 -19.00 -11.13 10.09
C ILE A 219 -18.78 -12.33 9.16
N SER A 220 -17.74 -12.30 8.35
CA SER A 220 -17.35 -13.44 7.51
C SER A 220 -15.91 -13.85 7.78
N VAL A 221 -15.65 -15.15 7.87
CA VAL A 221 -14.28 -15.65 8.04
C VAL A 221 -13.99 -16.77 7.04
N ASP A 222 -12.82 -16.69 6.42
CA ASP A 222 -12.31 -17.68 5.47
C ASP A 222 -10.87 -18.09 5.83
N GLY A 223 -10.45 -19.27 5.36
CA GLY A 223 -9.12 -19.81 5.57
C GLY A 223 -8.41 -20.14 4.25
N LYS A 224 -7.32 -19.42 3.93
CA LYS A 224 -6.50 -19.72 2.74
C LYS A 224 -5.17 -20.36 3.10
N GLY A 225 -4.91 -21.56 2.56
CA GLY A 225 -3.61 -22.21 2.70
C GLY A 225 -2.55 -21.62 1.75
N VAL A 226 -1.58 -20.87 2.29
CA VAL A 226 -0.45 -20.28 1.57
C VAL A 226 0.77 -21.19 1.67
N VAL A 227 1.41 -21.50 0.54
CA VAL A 227 2.64 -22.30 0.51
C VAL A 227 3.79 -21.45 1.05
N MET A 228 4.54 -22.00 1.99
CA MET A 228 5.65 -21.29 2.65
C MET A 228 6.99 -21.96 2.37
N ARG A 229 8.06 -21.19 2.50
CA ARG A 229 9.40 -21.77 2.69
C ARG A 229 9.46 -22.52 4.01
N THR A 230 10.36 -23.49 4.10
CA THR A 230 10.49 -24.35 5.28
C THR A 230 10.84 -23.55 6.53
N GLU A 231 11.65 -22.50 6.38
CA GLU A 231 12.03 -21.55 7.44
C GLU A 231 10.85 -20.78 8.04
N ASP A 232 9.82 -20.48 7.23
CA ASP A 232 8.67 -19.66 7.62
C ASP A 232 7.46 -20.47 8.10
N LEU A 233 7.58 -21.79 8.19
CA LEU A 233 6.52 -22.66 8.71
C LEU A 233 6.42 -22.54 10.24
N ARG A 234 5.22 -22.78 10.79
CA ARG A 234 5.05 -22.93 12.24
C ARG A 234 5.89 -24.12 12.74
N ALA A 235 6.51 -23.99 13.91
CA ALA A 235 7.47 -24.97 14.42
C ALA A 235 7.02 -26.45 14.33
N PRO A 236 5.77 -26.84 14.65
CA PRO A 236 5.32 -28.23 14.48
C PRO A 236 5.29 -28.67 13.00
N THR A 237 4.83 -27.81 12.10
CA THR A 237 4.77 -28.07 10.65
C THR A 237 6.16 -28.06 10.03
N GLN A 238 7.05 -27.19 10.51
CA GLN A 238 8.45 -27.13 10.10
C GLN A 238 9.18 -28.43 10.45
N LYS A 239 9.05 -28.91 11.70
CA LYS A 239 9.61 -30.22 12.13
C LYS A 239 9.14 -31.36 11.22
N ARG A 240 7.84 -31.38 10.90
CA ARG A 240 7.28 -32.37 9.97
C ARG A 240 7.84 -32.23 8.56
N ALA A 241 8.00 -31.00 8.06
CA ALA A 241 8.52 -30.73 6.72
C ALA A 241 10.00 -31.15 6.60
N LEU A 242 10.82 -30.91 7.63
CA LEU A 242 12.22 -31.32 7.68
C LEU A 242 12.38 -32.84 7.83
N ALA A 243 11.51 -33.48 8.60
CA ALA A 243 11.48 -34.94 8.75
C ALA A 243 10.96 -35.67 7.50
N ASN A 244 10.33 -34.94 6.56
CA ASN A 244 9.76 -35.53 5.36
C ASN A 244 10.82 -35.59 4.25
N SER A 245 11.32 -36.79 3.95
CA SER A 245 12.16 -37.02 2.79
C SER A 245 11.31 -37.45 1.60
N LYS A 246 11.60 -36.92 0.40
CA LYS A 246 11.01 -37.43 -0.83
C LYS A 246 11.43 -38.89 -1.00
N LYS A 247 10.45 -39.79 -0.94
CA LYS A 247 10.70 -41.24 -1.09
C LYS A 247 10.82 -41.66 -2.55
N LEU A 248 10.20 -40.91 -3.46
CA LEU A 248 10.19 -41.16 -4.89
C LEU A 248 10.38 -39.85 -5.67
N ASN A 249 11.15 -39.89 -6.75
CA ASN A 249 11.51 -38.68 -7.53
C ASN A 249 10.38 -38.19 -8.44
N LYS A 250 9.58 -39.10 -9.02
CA LYS A 250 8.57 -38.76 -10.06
C LYS A 250 7.15 -38.60 -9.52
N ARG A 251 6.83 -39.17 -8.35
CA ARG A 251 5.46 -39.16 -7.79
C ARG A 251 5.49 -39.09 -6.28
N LEU A 252 4.48 -38.43 -5.70
CA LEU A 252 4.23 -38.45 -4.26
C LEU A 252 3.76 -39.83 -3.81
N THR A 253 4.30 -40.28 -2.69
CA THR A 253 3.79 -41.45 -1.95
C THR A 253 2.51 -41.11 -1.20
N LYS A 254 1.74 -42.11 -0.78
CA LYS A 254 0.47 -41.91 -0.06
C LYS A 254 0.72 -41.11 1.22
N GLY A 255 0.04 -39.97 1.36
CA GLY A 255 0.21 -39.05 2.50
C GLY A 255 1.36 -38.04 2.36
N GLU A 256 2.22 -38.18 1.34
CA GLU A 256 3.28 -37.22 1.05
C GLU A 256 2.68 -35.94 0.45
N LYS A 257 3.04 -34.79 1.04
CA LYS A 257 2.60 -33.47 0.56
C LYS A 257 3.77 -32.81 -0.13
N ARG A 258 3.57 -32.40 -1.39
CA ARG A 258 4.59 -31.70 -2.19
C ARG A 258 5.09 -30.42 -1.52
N ASN A 259 4.16 -29.68 -0.91
CA ASN A 259 4.40 -28.38 -0.29
C ASN A 259 3.76 -28.34 1.10
N SER A 260 4.38 -27.59 2.00
CA SER A 260 3.83 -27.28 3.32
C SER A 260 3.20 -25.89 3.32
N LYS A 261 2.05 -25.74 3.98
CA LYS A 261 1.25 -24.52 3.96
C LYS A 261 1.04 -23.94 5.36
N ARG A 262 0.88 -22.63 5.44
CA ARG A 262 0.26 -21.93 6.57
C ARG A 262 -1.15 -21.49 6.20
N MET A 263 -2.09 -21.63 7.14
CA MET A 263 -3.45 -21.14 6.95
C MET A 263 -3.48 -19.65 7.31
N ALA A 264 -3.66 -18.79 6.30
CA ALA A 264 -4.08 -17.42 6.49
C ALA A 264 -5.55 -17.41 6.90
N THR A 265 -5.89 -16.64 7.93
CA THR A 265 -7.28 -16.38 8.30
C THR A 265 -7.65 -15.01 7.77
N VAL A 266 -8.69 -14.96 6.94
CA VAL A 266 -9.24 -13.71 6.40
C VAL A 266 -10.54 -13.45 7.14
N ALA A 267 -10.69 -12.24 7.67
CA ALA A 267 -11.93 -11.78 8.27
C ALA A 267 -12.46 -10.58 7.48
N SER A 268 -13.79 -10.49 7.40
CA SER A 268 -14.44 -9.28 6.93
C SER A 268 -15.64 -8.94 7.80
N VAL A 269 -15.87 -7.64 7.99
CA VAL A 269 -17.02 -7.12 8.70
C VAL A 269 -17.65 -6.03 7.84
N TYR A 270 -18.96 -6.08 7.67
CA TYR A 270 -19.72 -5.10 6.90
C TYR A 270 -21.14 -4.99 7.43
N THR A 271 -21.80 -3.88 7.09
CA THR A 271 -23.26 -3.78 7.29
C THR A 271 -23.98 -3.96 5.97
N ILE A 272 -25.20 -4.49 5.99
CA ILE A 272 -26.01 -4.66 4.78
C ILE A 272 -27.49 -4.53 5.15
N ASN A 273 -28.28 -3.97 4.23
CA ASN A 273 -29.73 -3.94 4.41
C ASN A 273 -30.34 -5.32 4.09
N PRO A 274 -31.45 -5.70 4.75
CA PRO A 274 -32.15 -6.93 4.45
C PRO A 274 -32.59 -6.96 2.98
N PHE A 275 -32.42 -8.10 2.32
CA PHE A 275 -32.96 -8.32 0.99
C PHE A 275 -34.31 -9.04 1.08
N VAL A 276 -35.40 -8.27 1.15
CA VAL A 276 -36.76 -8.80 1.26
C VAL A 276 -37.22 -9.32 -0.10
N ARG A 277 -37.68 -10.58 -0.14
CA ARG A 277 -38.19 -11.25 -1.34
C ARG A 277 -39.63 -11.71 -1.11
N THR A 278 -40.45 -11.72 -2.15
CA THR A 278 -41.77 -12.35 -2.10
C THR A 278 -41.66 -13.86 -2.35
N PRO A 279 -42.62 -14.69 -1.89
CA PRO A 279 -42.63 -16.12 -2.18
C PRO A 279 -42.53 -16.45 -3.67
N GLN A 280 -43.20 -15.66 -4.53
CA GLN A 280 -43.15 -15.81 -5.98
C GLN A 280 -41.73 -15.61 -6.52
N GLN A 281 -40.99 -14.62 -6.01
CA GLN A 281 -39.59 -14.36 -6.40
C GLN A 281 -38.61 -15.45 -5.94
N ILE A 282 -38.99 -16.30 -4.98
CA ILE A 282 -38.16 -17.41 -4.51
C ILE A 282 -38.40 -18.65 -5.38
N VAL A 283 -39.65 -18.89 -5.78
CA VAL A 283 -40.07 -20.10 -6.52
C VAL A 283 -39.92 -19.93 -8.04
N SER A 284 -40.07 -18.71 -8.57
CA SER A 284 -40.02 -18.46 -10.01
C SER A 284 -38.64 -18.72 -10.60
N THR A 285 -38.58 -19.49 -11.69
CA THR A 285 -37.38 -19.71 -12.50
C THR A 285 -37.14 -18.62 -13.55
N GLU A 286 -38.08 -17.68 -13.69
CA GLU A 286 -38.05 -16.59 -14.66
C GLU A 286 -36.86 -15.65 -14.43
N GLU A 287 -36.09 -15.42 -15.50
CA GLU A 287 -34.89 -14.57 -15.50
C GLU A 287 -35.19 -13.12 -15.09
N GLU A 288 -36.42 -12.63 -15.27
CA GLU A 288 -36.82 -11.26 -14.92
C GLU A 288 -36.80 -11.01 -13.40
N HIS A 289 -37.17 -12.00 -12.59
CA HIS A 289 -37.08 -11.92 -11.13
C HIS A 289 -35.64 -11.98 -10.60
N LYS A 290 -34.67 -12.43 -11.41
CA LYS A 290 -33.23 -12.40 -11.06
C LYS A 290 -32.61 -11.00 -11.19
N LYS A 291 -33.28 -10.04 -11.87
CA LYS A 291 -32.77 -8.67 -12.10
C LYS A 291 -32.99 -7.71 -10.92
N ILE A 292 -33.57 -8.17 -9.81
CA ILE A 292 -33.78 -7.31 -8.63
C ILE A 292 -32.43 -6.90 -8.04
N LYS A 293 -32.23 -5.59 -7.89
CA LYS A 293 -30.99 -5.01 -7.36
C LYS A 293 -30.82 -5.40 -5.89
N ARG A 294 -29.82 -6.25 -5.63
CA ARG A 294 -29.47 -6.67 -4.27
C ARG A 294 -28.82 -5.52 -3.49
N PRO A 295 -29.04 -5.43 -2.16
CA PRO A 295 -28.32 -4.49 -1.31
C PRO A 295 -26.82 -4.77 -1.38
N LYS A 296 -26.02 -3.71 -1.38
CA LYS A 296 -24.55 -3.82 -1.39
C LYS A 296 -24.02 -3.71 0.04
N PRO A 297 -22.93 -4.41 0.38
CA PRO A 297 -22.22 -4.20 1.64
C PRO A 297 -21.80 -2.73 1.82
N ILE A 298 -22.06 -2.19 3.01
CA ILE A 298 -21.71 -0.83 3.43
C ILE A 298 -20.59 -0.93 4.48
N GLY A 299 -19.55 -0.12 4.33
CA GLY A 299 -18.42 -0.09 5.26
C GLY A 299 -17.63 -1.41 5.34
N LYS A 300 -17.56 -2.17 4.24
CA LYS A 300 -16.88 -3.47 4.24
C LYS A 300 -15.39 -3.30 4.51
N ARG A 301 -14.95 -3.86 5.63
CA ARG A 301 -13.54 -3.97 6.03
C ARG A 301 -13.11 -5.41 5.85
N VAL A 302 -11.94 -5.62 5.27
CA VAL A 302 -11.35 -6.95 5.05
C VAL A 302 -9.91 -6.90 5.55
N TRP A 303 -9.51 -7.89 6.35
CA TRP A 303 -8.13 -8.07 6.75
C TRP A 303 -7.77 -9.55 6.80
N ALA A 304 -6.48 -9.84 6.69
CA ALA A 304 -5.98 -11.20 6.69
C ALA A 304 -4.72 -11.29 7.55
N SER A 305 -4.55 -12.43 8.22
CA SER A 305 -3.31 -12.71 8.94
C SER A 305 -2.82 -14.13 8.70
N LEU A 306 -1.53 -14.23 8.36
CA LEU A 306 -0.76 -15.47 8.36
C LEU A 306 -0.10 -15.74 9.72
N VAL A 307 0.14 -14.69 10.50
CA VAL A 307 0.91 -14.70 11.74
C VAL A 307 0.01 -14.95 12.94
N LYS A 308 -1.07 -14.18 13.08
CA LYS A 308 -2.01 -14.29 14.20
C LYS A 308 -2.71 -15.64 14.17
N GLU A 309 -2.98 -16.19 15.36
CA GLU A 309 -3.81 -17.38 15.46
C GLU A 309 -5.24 -17.07 15.01
N PRO A 310 -5.96 -18.00 14.35
CA PRO A 310 -7.29 -17.70 13.83
C PRO A 310 -8.28 -17.24 14.90
N SER A 311 -8.14 -17.71 16.15
CA SER A 311 -8.98 -17.26 17.27
C SER A 311 -8.82 -15.77 17.57
N LEU A 312 -7.61 -15.22 17.42
CA LEU A 312 -7.36 -13.80 17.62
C LEU A 312 -7.98 -12.98 16.49
N VAL A 313 -7.84 -13.43 15.24
CA VAL A 313 -8.45 -12.77 14.07
C VAL A 313 -9.98 -12.78 14.17
N ILE A 314 -10.57 -13.89 14.61
CA ILE A 314 -12.02 -13.96 14.85
C ILE A 314 -12.42 -13.00 15.97
N LYS A 315 -11.65 -12.92 17.07
CA LYS A 315 -11.90 -11.97 18.16
C LYS A 315 -11.86 -10.51 17.66
N GLU A 316 -10.84 -10.13 16.89
CA GLU A 316 -10.74 -8.81 16.27
C GLU A 316 -11.97 -8.50 15.38
N ALA A 317 -12.54 -9.52 14.73
CA ALA A 317 -13.75 -9.35 13.91
C ALA A 317 -15.00 -9.10 14.77
N PHE A 318 -15.09 -9.73 15.94
CA PHE A 318 -16.14 -9.41 16.92
C PHE A 318 -15.95 -8.01 17.50
N ASP A 319 -14.71 -7.63 17.85
CA ASP A 319 -14.41 -6.29 18.37
C ASP A 319 -14.79 -5.22 17.34
N GLU A 320 -14.51 -5.43 16.06
CA GLU A 320 -14.95 -4.55 14.96
C GLU A 320 -16.47 -4.49 14.81
N ALA A 321 -17.16 -5.63 14.93
CA ALA A 321 -18.61 -5.70 14.80
C ALA A 321 -19.31 -4.97 15.95
N LEU A 322 -18.82 -5.14 17.18
CA LEU A 322 -19.30 -4.43 18.38
C LEU A 322 -18.97 -2.94 18.32
N HIS A 323 -17.82 -2.56 17.75
CA HIS A 323 -17.47 -1.16 17.57
C HIS A 323 -18.45 -0.42 16.65
N ARG A 324 -19.02 -1.10 15.65
CA ARG A 324 -20.00 -0.54 14.70
C ARG A 324 -21.43 -0.49 15.20
N ASP A 325 -21.73 -1.24 16.26
CA ASP A 325 -23.02 -1.24 16.93
C ASP A 325 -22.84 -1.37 18.45
N PRO A 326 -22.29 -0.33 19.12
CA PRO A 326 -22.00 -0.38 20.55
C PRO A 326 -23.25 -0.65 21.40
N ASN A 327 -24.42 -0.18 20.92
CA ASN A 327 -25.71 -0.32 21.59
C ASN A 327 -26.46 -1.61 21.21
N GLN A 328 -25.89 -2.45 20.33
CA GLN A 328 -26.43 -3.76 19.93
C GLN A 328 -27.87 -3.70 19.38
N HIS A 329 -28.19 -2.70 18.57
CA HIS A 329 -29.52 -2.56 17.96
C HIS A 329 -29.68 -3.31 16.63
N LYS A 330 -28.59 -3.78 16.04
CA LYS A 330 -28.55 -4.43 14.73
C LYS A 330 -28.60 -5.93 14.86
N ARG A 331 -29.02 -6.58 13.78
CA ARG A 331 -28.99 -8.05 13.68
C ARG A 331 -27.57 -8.51 13.33
N PHE A 332 -27.04 -9.47 14.05
CA PHE A 332 -25.73 -10.04 13.77
C PHE A 332 -25.87 -11.35 12.97
N CYS A 333 -25.02 -11.50 11.95
CA CYS A 333 -24.93 -12.72 11.17
C CYS A 333 -23.45 -13.09 10.98
N ALA A 334 -23.11 -14.36 11.20
CA ALA A 334 -21.78 -14.90 10.95
C ALA A 334 -21.83 -15.89 9.77
N LEU A 335 -21.04 -15.63 8.72
CA LEU A 335 -20.92 -16.48 7.53
C LEU A 335 -19.54 -17.15 7.49
N VAL A 336 -19.50 -18.47 7.46
CA VAL A 336 -18.25 -19.26 7.51
C VAL A 336 -18.32 -20.39 6.48
N ASP A 337 -17.21 -20.66 5.80
CA ASP A 337 -17.09 -21.67 4.73
C ASP A 337 -17.01 -23.11 5.27
N GLY A 338 -18.06 -23.60 5.93
CA GLY A 338 -18.23 -24.99 6.38
C GLY A 338 -17.16 -25.54 7.35
N ASN A 339 -16.16 -24.73 7.72
CA ASN A 339 -15.02 -25.18 8.48
C ASN A 339 -15.40 -25.38 9.95
N LYS A 340 -15.59 -26.64 10.35
CA LYS A 340 -15.94 -27.06 11.72
C LYS A 340 -15.07 -26.43 12.82
N THR A 341 -13.78 -26.20 12.54
CA THR A 341 -12.88 -25.57 13.52
C THR A 341 -13.19 -24.09 13.68
N GLN A 342 -13.55 -23.39 12.61
CA GLN A 342 -13.97 -21.99 12.69
C GLN A 342 -15.33 -21.89 13.38
N LEU A 343 -16.31 -22.74 13.02
CA LEU A 343 -17.62 -22.79 13.67
C LEU A 343 -17.50 -22.97 15.20
N SER A 344 -16.73 -23.96 15.67
CA SER A 344 -16.54 -24.17 17.11
C SER A 344 -15.86 -23.00 17.83
N ARG A 345 -15.04 -22.21 17.13
CA ARG A 345 -14.43 -20.99 17.69
C ARG A 345 -15.44 -19.86 17.79
N PHE A 346 -16.30 -19.70 16.78
CA PHE A 346 -17.41 -18.75 16.83
C PHE A 346 -18.35 -19.06 18.00
N GLU A 347 -18.76 -20.32 18.17
CA GLU A 347 -19.60 -20.77 19.28
C GLU A 347 -18.97 -20.47 20.65
N LYS A 348 -17.67 -20.73 20.81
CA LYS A 348 -16.93 -20.45 22.05
C LYS A 348 -16.82 -18.96 22.37
N ILE A 349 -16.77 -18.10 21.37
CA ILE A 349 -16.73 -16.65 21.58
C ILE A 349 -18.12 -16.15 21.93
N CYS A 350 -19.15 -16.57 21.19
CA CYS A 350 -20.55 -16.19 21.46
C CYS A 350 -21.01 -16.63 22.85
N SER A 351 -20.59 -17.80 23.33
CA SER A 351 -20.94 -18.30 24.68
C SER A 351 -20.21 -17.59 25.83
N ARG A 352 -19.14 -16.84 25.55
CA ARG A 352 -18.34 -16.13 26.57
C ARG A 352 -18.69 -14.65 26.71
N THR A 353 -19.43 -14.07 25.77
CA THR A 353 -19.91 -12.69 25.84
C THR A 353 -21.24 -12.68 26.61
N PRO A 354 -21.29 -12.22 27.88
CA PRO A 354 -22.50 -12.26 28.68
C PRO A 354 -23.38 -11.05 28.37
N SER A 355 -24.12 -11.14 27.27
CA SER A 355 -25.36 -10.40 27.04
C SER A 355 -25.99 -10.90 25.74
N GLN A 356 -26.94 -11.83 25.89
CA GLN A 356 -28.08 -12.00 24.98
C GLN A 356 -27.79 -12.03 23.47
N VAL A 357 -26.88 -12.91 23.02
CA VAL A 357 -26.94 -13.49 21.66
C VAL A 357 -28.07 -14.54 21.61
N ASN A 358 -29.22 -14.25 22.20
CA ASN A 358 -30.40 -15.12 22.22
C ASN A 358 -31.32 -14.85 21.02
N ASP A 359 -31.08 -13.77 20.29
CA ASP A 359 -31.70 -13.49 18.99
C ASP A 359 -30.61 -13.31 17.91
N CYS A 360 -29.79 -14.33 17.71
CA CYS A 360 -29.13 -14.55 16.41
C CYS A 360 -30.10 -15.40 15.56
N PRO A 361 -30.94 -14.80 14.69
CA PRO A 361 -31.75 -15.59 13.79
C PRO A 361 -30.83 -16.13 12.68
N GLY A 362 -30.38 -17.37 12.85
CA GLY A 362 -29.80 -18.19 11.79
C GLY A 362 -28.26 -18.17 11.72
N TYR A 363 -27.65 -19.21 12.29
CA TYR A 363 -26.42 -19.75 11.73
C TYR A 363 -26.75 -20.38 10.38
N TYR A 364 -26.28 -19.79 9.29
CA TYR A 364 -26.33 -20.44 7.98
C TYR A 364 -24.93 -20.93 7.64
N SER A 365 -24.67 -22.23 7.84
CA SER A 365 -23.56 -22.87 7.15
C SER A 365 -23.99 -23.08 5.70
N CYS A 366 -23.25 -22.49 4.76
CA CYS A 366 -23.28 -22.99 3.40
C CYS A 366 -22.41 -24.25 3.39
N ASP A 367 -23.06 -25.41 3.25
CA ASP A 367 -22.40 -26.66 2.86
C ASP A 367 -22.16 -26.69 1.34
#